data_AF-A0A925MR09-F1
#
_entry.id   AF-A0A925MR09-F1
#
_cell.length_a   1.000
_cell.length_b   1.000
_cell.length_c   1.000
_cell.angle_alpha   90.00
_cell.angle_beta   90.00
_cell.angle_gamma   90.00
#
_symmetry.space_group_name_H-M   'P 1'
#
loop_
_entity.id
_entity.type
_entity.pdbx_description
1 polymer ?
#
loop_
_entity_poly.entity_id
_entity_poly.type
_entity_poly.pdbx_seq_one_letter_code
_entity_poly.pdbx_strand_id
1 'polypeptide(L)' 'MNADPNLLRTLFDAAPEGVMICDARANDLPVVYANRAMEQFTGYSIADLVGRNPRFLYGSEREQEGLI' A
#
# COMPACT_ATOMS: atom_id res chain seq x y z
N MET A 1 -24.81 -7.44 -16.53
CA MET A 1 -24.43 -6.47 -15.47
C MET A 1 -22.92 -6.34 -15.51
N ASN A 2 -22.38 -5.33 -16.19
CA ASN A 2 -20.94 -5.07 -16.15
C ASN A 2 -20.66 -4.37 -14.82
N ALA A 3 -19.85 -4.99 -13.97
CA ALA A 3 -19.33 -4.34 -12.78
C ALA A 3 -18.53 -3.11 -13.23
N ASP A 4 -18.72 -1.98 -12.56
CA ASP A 4 -17.90 -0.79 -12.77
C ASP A 4 -16.43 -1.18 -12.54
N PRO A 5 -15.52 -1.02 -13.52
CA PRO A 5 -14.12 -1.36 -13.37
C PRO A 5 -13.43 -0.59 -12.23
N ASN A 6 -14.01 0.52 -11.77
CA ASN A 6 -13.48 1.33 -10.68
C ASN A 6 -14.05 0.99 -9.31
N LEU A 7 -15.01 0.07 -9.20
CA LEU A 7 -15.71 -0.21 -7.93
C LEU A 7 -14.74 -0.53 -6.79
N LEU A 8 -13.74 -1.38 -7.03
CA LEU A 8 -12.75 -1.75 -6.01
C LEU A 8 -11.94 -0.54 -5.55
N ARG A 9 -11.55 0.34 -6.49
CA ARG A 9 -10.79 1.55 -6.16
C ARG A 9 -11.62 2.50 -5.32
N THR A 10 -12.88 2.74 -5.69
CA THR A 10 -13.80 3.56 -4.91
C THR A 10 -13.99 3.02 -3.49
N LEU A 11 -14.11 1.70 -3.34
CA LEU A 11 -14.23 1.07 -2.02
C LEU A 11 -12.96 1.25 -1.17
N PHE A 12 -11.78 1.09 -1.74
CA PHE A 12 -10.52 1.28 -1.02
C PHE A 12 -10.22 2.76 -0.70
N ASP A 13 -10.61 3.68 -1.57
CA ASP A 13 -10.48 5.13 -1.33
C ASP A 13 -11.38 5.60 -0.17
N ALA A 14 -12.52 4.94 0.03
CA ALA A 14 -13.48 5.25 1.10
C ALA A 14 -13.19 4.53 2.43
N ALA A 15 -12.33 3.51 2.44
CA ALA A 15 -12.02 2.74 3.63
C ALA A 15 -11.29 3.60 4.68
N PRO A 16 -11.69 3.55 5.96
CA PRO A 16 -10.98 4.26 7.03
C PRO A 16 -9.63 3.62 7.39
N GLU A 17 -9.43 2.33 7.07
CA GLU A 17 -8.17 1.64 7.26
C GLU A 17 -7.14 2.02 6.17
N GLY A 18 -5.86 2.02 6.54
CA GLY A 18 -4.77 2.15 5.58
C GLY A 18 -4.74 0.96 4.63
N VAL A 19 -4.94 1.21 3.34
CA VAL A 19 -4.87 0.19 2.28
C VAL A 19 -3.69 0.48 1.38
N MET A 20 -2.90 -0.55 1.11
CA MET A 20 -1.76 -0.52 0.19
C MET A 20 -1.77 -1.80 -0.66
N ILE A 21 -1.50 -1.67 -1.96
CA ILE A 21 -1.40 -2.80 -2.90
C ILE A 21 -0.01 -2.77 -3.52
N CYS A 22 0.66 -3.92 -3.56
CA CYS A 22 1.98 -4.09 -4.16
C CYS A 22 1.91 -4.99 -5.39
N ASP A 23 2.74 -4.73 -6.41
CA ASP A 23 2.88 -5.66 -7.54
C ASP A 23 3.86 -6.77 -7.17
N ALA A 24 3.32 -7.95 -6.86
CA ALA A 24 4.10 -9.13 -6.50
C ALA A 24 4.96 -9.70 -7.64
N ARG A 25 4.74 -9.25 -8.88
CA ARG A 25 5.47 -9.71 -10.07
C ARG A 25 6.62 -8.77 -10.42
N ALA A 26 6.60 -7.54 -9.90
CA ALA A 26 7.67 -6.59 -10.10
C ALA A 26 8.82 -6.85 -9.11
N ASN A 27 10.04 -6.49 -9.52
CA ASN A 27 11.20 -6.60 -8.66
C ASN A 27 11.02 -5.74 -7.40
N ASP A 28 11.30 -6.32 -6.24
CA ASP A 28 11.24 -5.65 -4.93
C ASP A 28 9.83 -5.24 -4.44
N LEU A 29 8.76 -5.90 -4.93
CA LEU A 29 7.39 -5.74 -4.41
C LEU A 29 6.93 -4.27 -4.27
N PRO A 30 7.08 -3.42 -5.31
CA PRO A 30 6.77 -2.01 -5.20
C PRO A 30 5.29 -1.77 -4.98
N VAL A 31 4.97 -0.78 -4.15
CA VAL A 31 3.61 -0.28 -3.97
C VAL A 31 3.10 0.32 -5.28
N VAL A 32 1.93 -0.12 -5.74
CA VAL A 32 1.26 0.42 -6.94
C VAL A 32 0.02 1.25 -6.60
N TYR A 33 -0.47 1.15 -5.36
CA TYR A 33 -1.60 1.92 -4.86
C TYR A 33 -1.51 2.07 -3.34
N ALA A 34 -1.87 3.25 -2.84
CA ALA A 34 -2.14 3.51 -1.43
C ALA A 34 -3.31 4.48 -1.32
N ASN A 35 -4.20 4.28 -0.35
CA ASN A 35 -5.32 5.18 -0.11
C ASN A 35 -4.92 6.37 0.80
N ARG A 36 -5.82 7.34 0.93
CA ARG A 36 -5.60 8.53 1.78
C ARG A 36 -5.44 8.18 3.26
N ALA A 37 -6.12 7.14 3.75
CA ALA A 37 -5.97 6.68 5.12
C ALA A 37 -4.54 6.19 5.42
N MET A 38 -3.86 5.58 4.43
CA MET A 38 -2.46 5.16 4.56
C MET A 38 -1.51 6.34 4.75
N GLU A 39 -1.72 7.43 4.01
CA GLU A 39 -0.97 8.68 4.18
C GLU A 39 -1.18 9.28 5.57
N GLN A 40 -2.43 9.28 6.06
CA GLN A 40 -2.74 9.77 7.41
C GLN A 40 -2.14 8.91 8.52
N PHE A 41 -2.18 7.59 8.35
CA PHE A 41 -1.70 6.63 9.34
C PHE A 41 -0.18 6.64 9.46
N THR A 42 0.53 6.72 8.33
CA THR A 42 2.00 6.63 8.30
C THR A 42 2.70 7.98 8.31
N GLY A 43 2.04 9.05 7.89
CA GLY A 43 2.61 10.38 7.70
C GLY A 43 3.41 10.55 6.39
N TYR A 44 3.59 9.50 5.59
CA TYR A 44 4.22 9.58 4.27
C TYR A 44 3.18 9.96 3.21
N SER A 45 3.55 10.85 2.30
CA SER A 45 2.66 11.15 1.17
C SER A 45 2.47 9.92 0.29
N ILE A 46 1.34 9.80 -0.40
CA ILE A 46 1.13 8.71 -1.39
C ILE A 46 2.28 8.66 -2.42
N ALA A 47 2.84 9.81 -2.81
CA ALA A 47 3.99 9.88 -3.72
C ALA A 47 5.27 9.29 -3.13
N ASP A 48 5.46 9.39 -1.81
CA ASP A 48 6.57 8.75 -1.10
C ASP A 48 6.36 7.26 -0.88
N LEU A 49 5.11 6.77 -1.00
CA LEU A 49 4.77 5.35 -0.84
C LEU A 49 4.90 4.59 -2.17
N VAL A 50 4.29 5.12 -3.24
CA VAL A 50 4.20 4.45 -4.55
C VAL A 50 5.59 4.24 -5.15
N GLY A 51 5.83 3.03 -5.66
CA GLY A 51 7.09 2.64 -6.29
C GLY A 51 8.16 2.10 -5.33
N ARG A 52 7.90 2.08 -4.02
CA ARG A 52 8.85 1.57 -3.01
C ARG A 52 8.37 0.25 -2.41
N ASN A 53 9.31 -0.56 -1.94
CA ASN A 53 8.99 -1.72 -1.13
C ASN A 53 8.48 -1.28 0.26
N PRO A 54 7.32 -1.76 0.77
CA PRO A 54 6.77 -1.36 2.08
C PRO A 54 7.71 -1.57 3.27
N ARG A 55 8.76 -2.38 3.12
CA ARG A 55 9.78 -2.65 4.16
C ARG A 55 10.42 -1.41 4.76
N PHE A 56 10.39 -0.26 4.08
CA PHE A 56 10.88 1.00 4.67
C PHE A 56 10.06 1.44 5.89
N LEU A 57 8.80 1.00 6.04
CA LEU A 57 7.94 1.30 7.18
C LEU A 57 8.38 0.60 8.47
N TYR A 58 9.18 -0.46 8.37
CA TYR A 58 9.62 -1.26 9.52
C TYR A 58 10.76 -0.58 10.33
N GLY A 59 11.33 0.52 9.84
CA GLY A 59 12.39 1.24 10.55
C GLY A 59 13.62 0.37 10.83
N SER A 60 14.11 0.38 12.08
CA SER A 60 15.23 -0.45 12.53
C SER A 60 14.81 -1.85 13.00
N GLU A 61 13.52 -2.12 13.14
CA GLU A 61 13.00 -3.45 13.47
C GLU A 61 13.10 -4.34 12.22
N ARG A 62 14.17 -5.12 12.18
CA ARG A 62 14.44 -6.10 11.10
C ARG A 62 14.14 -7.54 11.51
N GLU A 63 13.73 -7.76 12.75
CA GLU A 63 13.52 -9.10 13.35
C GLU A 63 12.04 -9.41 13.50
N GLN A 64 11.27 -9.27 12.42
CA GLN A 64 9.89 -9.79 12.39
C GLN A 64 9.92 -11.22 11.87
N GLU A 65 9.58 -12.19 12.73
CA GLU A 65 9.47 -13.60 12.35
C GLU A 65 8.53 -13.76 11.14
N GLY A 66 9.03 -14.34 10.05
CA GLY A 66 8.26 -14.64 8.82
C GLY A 66 8.56 -13.77 7.60
N LEU A 67 9.39 -12.72 7.69
CA LEU A 67 9.98 -12.07 6.52
C LEU A 67 11.35 -12.68 6.22
N ILE A 68 11.38 -13.68 5.33
CA ILE A 68 12.60 -14.33 4.82
C ILE A 68 13.23 -13.46 3.72
#